data_AF-A0A242MYI7-F1
#
_entry.id   AF-A0A242MYI7-F1
#
_cell.length_a   1.000
_cell.length_b   1.000
_cell.length_c   1.000
_cell.angle_alpha   90.00
_cell.angle_beta   90.00
_cell.angle_gamma   90.00
#
_symmetry.space_group_name_H-M   'P 1'
#
loop_
_entity.id
_entity.type
_entity.pdbx_description
1 polymer ?
#
loop_
_entity_poly.entity_id
_entity_poly.type
_entity_poly.pdbx_seq_one_letter_code
_entity_poly.pdbx_strand_id
1 'polypeptide(L)'
;MGAEFDDLPEAVKKEVQTFADVNVAWLSKVLSAAAVVSSKESKRRARAIFAAVAGAQLMARSRSDISLFDALIESYRAAGLLPA
;
A
#
# COMPACT_ATOMS: atom_id res chain seq x y z
N MET A 1 -8.95 -1.61 -5.47
CA MET A 1 -10.07 -2.38 -4.88
C MET A 1 -11.01 -1.53 -4.02
N GLY A 2 -10.64 -0.30 -3.60
CA GLY A 2 -11.51 0.52 -2.75
C GLY A 2 -12.72 1.17 -3.44
N ALA A 3 -12.67 1.40 -4.75
CA ALA A 3 -13.73 2.14 -5.46
C ALA A 3 -15.07 1.41 -5.56
N GLU A 4 -15.07 0.07 -5.46
CA GLU A 4 -16.27 -0.77 -5.50
C GLU A 4 -16.60 -1.32 -4.10
N PHE A 5 -15.85 -0.92 -3.06
CA PHE A 5 -15.91 -1.54 -1.75
C PHE A 5 -17.33 -1.55 -1.16
N ASP A 6 -18.05 -0.44 -1.31
CA ASP A 6 -19.40 -0.27 -0.75
C ASP A 6 -20.44 -1.19 -1.42
N ASP A 7 -20.20 -1.58 -2.67
CA ASP A 7 -21.07 -2.44 -3.47
C ASP A 7 -20.80 -3.95 -3.26
N LEU A 8 -19.76 -4.31 -2.49
CA LEU A 8 -19.41 -5.69 -2.23
C LEU A 8 -20.34 -6.36 -1.21
N PRO A 9 -20.59 -7.68 -1.31
CA PRO A 9 -21.22 -8.44 -0.23
C PRO A 9 -20.41 -8.32 1.07
N GLU A 10 -21.07 -8.32 2.22
CA GLU A 10 -20.42 -8.12 3.53
C GLU A 10 -19.28 -9.11 3.81
N ALA A 11 -19.44 -10.38 3.41
CA ALA A 11 -18.38 -11.37 3.51
C ALA A 11 -17.13 -10.95 2.72
N VAL A 12 -17.30 -10.37 1.53
CA VAL A 12 -16.19 -9.92 0.68
C VAL A 12 -15.56 -8.63 1.23
N LYS A 13 -16.37 -7.69 1.74
CA LYS A 13 -15.88 -6.48 2.42
C LYS A 13 -14.92 -6.84 3.55
N LYS A 14 -15.30 -7.83 4.38
CA LYS A 14 -14.46 -8.32 5.47
C LYS A 14 -13.12 -8.87 4.99
N GLU A 15 -13.11 -9.67 3.92
CA GLU A 15 -11.86 -10.21 3.38
C GLU A 15 -10.98 -9.11 2.76
N VAL A 16 -11.55 -8.11 2.10
CA VAL A 16 -10.80 -6.96 1.56
C VAL A 16 -10.14 -6.14 2.68
N GLN A 17 -10.86 -5.89 3.78
CA GLN A 17 -10.30 -5.23 4.96
C GLN A 17 -9.19 -6.07 5.60
N THR A 18 -9.44 -7.37 5.77
CA THR A 18 -8.47 -8.31 6.36
C THR A 18 -7.19 -8.37 5.53
N PHE A 19 -7.31 -8.38 4.21
CA PHE A 19 -6.16 -8.33 3.30
C PHE A 19 -5.30 -7.07 3.55
N ALA A 20 -5.93 -5.90 3.65
CA ALA A 20 -5.20 -4.66 3.94
C ALA A 20 -4.52 -4.71 5.31
N ASP A 21 -5.23 -5.19 6.34
CA ASP A 21 -4.70 -5.29 7.70
C ASP A 21 -3.50 -6.23 7.81
N VAL A 22 -3.55 -7.40 7.17
CA VAL A 22 -2.45 -8.36 7.14
C VAL A 22 -1.21 -7.76 6.46
N ASN A 23 -1.39 -7.10 5.31
CA ASN A 23 -0.28 -6.47 4.59
C ASN A 23 0.35 -5.33 5.39
N VAL A 24 -0.46 -4.47 6.01
CA VAL A 24 0.04 -3.38 6.87
C VAL A 24 0.76 -3.94 8.09
N ALA A 25 0.24 -5.00 8.73
CA ALA A 25 0.89 -5.62 9.87
C ALA A 25 2.25 -6.24 9.48
N TRP A 26 2.32 -6.90 8.34
CA TRP A 26 3.57 -7.45 7.81
C TRP A 26 4.58 -6.34 7.49
N LEU A 27 4.18 -5.29 6.77
CA LEU A 27 5.04 -4.13 6.47
C LEU A 27 5.57 -3.47 7.74
N SER A 28 4.74 -3.31 8.77
CA SER A 28 5.14 -2.73 10.06
C SER A 28 6.26 -3.54 10.73
N LYS A 29 6.18 -4.88 10.64
CA LYS A 29 7.21 -5.79 11.18
C LYS A 29 8.52 -5.65 10.43
N VAL A 30 8.47 -5.67 9.09
CA VAL A 30 9.65 -5.55 8.23
C VAL A 30 10.33 -4.19 8.40
N LEU A 31 9.57 -3.09 8.44
CA LEU A 31 10.12 -1.74 8.64
C LEU A 31 10.83 -1.58 9.99
N SER A 32 10.27 -2.18 11.04
CA SER A 32 10.89 -2.18 12.37
C SER A 32 12.17 -3.01 12.39
N ALA A 33 12.15 -4.20 11.77
CA ALA A 33 13.30 -5.09 11.69
C ALA A 33 14.46 -4.48 10.87
N ALA A 34 14.14 -3.71 9.83
CA ALA A 34 15.13 -3.02 9.00
C ALA A 34 15.61 -1.69 9.60
N ALA A 35 15.16 -1.31 10.81
CA ALA A 35 15.48 -0.04 11.47
C ALA A 35 15.22 1.22 10.62
N VAL A 36 14.32 1.13 9.63
CA VAL A 36 13.98 2.24 8.71
C VAL A 36 13.21 3.33 9.44
N VAL A 37 12.39 2.94 10.42
CA VAL A 37 11.66 3.84 11.31
C VAL A 37 11.64 3.26 12.72
N SER A 38 11.37 4.11 13.71
CA SER A 38 11.15 3.63 15.08
C SER A 38 9.95 2.67 15.13
N SER A 39 9.97 1.74 16.08
CA SER A 39 8.86 0.79 16.30
C SER A 39 7.51 1.52 16.45
N LYS A 40 7.50 2.69 17.10
CA LYS A 40 6.31 3.53 17.30
C LYS A 40 5.73 4.06 15.97
N GLU A 41 6.58 4.40 15.00
CA GLU A 41 6.15 4.96 13.72
C GLU A 41 5.93 3.89 12.62
N SER A 42 6.37 2.65 12.87
CA SER A 42 6.33 1.55 11.90
C SER A 42 4.95 1.30 11.29
N LYS A 43 3.89 1.30 12.11
CA LYS A 43 2.52 1.08 11.63
C LYS A 43 2.00 2.22 10.76
N ARG A 44 2.36 3.47 11.10
CA ARG A 44 1.97 4.65 10.32
C ARG A 44 2.67 4.64 8.97
N ARG A 45 3.98 4.35 8.96
CA ARG A 45 4.77 4.22 7.72
C ARG A 45 4.29 3.05 6.86
N ALA A 46 3.97 1.91 7.46
CA ALA A 46 3.41 0.75 6.76
C ALA A 46 2.11 1.07 6.01
N ARG A 47 1.18 1.79 6.66
CA ARG A 47 -0.06 2.25 6.01
C ARG A 47 0.21 3.18 4.84
N ALA A 48 1.15 4.13 5.01
CA ALA A 48 1.51 5.06 3.93
C ALA A 48 2.09 4.32 2.72
N ILE A 49 2.98 3.34 2.95
CA ILE A 49 3.54 2.49 1.89
C ILE A 49 2.45 1.68 1.20
N PHE A 50 1.58 1.01 1.97
CA PHE A 50 0.48 0.22 1.42
C PHE A 50 -0.45 1.07 0.54
N ALA A 51 -0.81 2.28 1.02
CA ALA A 51 -1.64 3.22 0.27
C ALA A 51 -0.96 3.71 -1.01
N ALA A 52 0.34 4.03 -0.96
CA ALA A 52 1.10 4.45 -2.14
C ALA A 52 1.10 3.35 -3.22
N VAL A 53 1.45 2.11 -2.84
CA VAL A 53 1.46 0.97 -3.78
C VAL A 53 0.07 0.70 -4.37
N ALA A 54 -0.97 0.70 -3.54
CA ALA A 54 -2.35 0.52 -4.01
C ALA A 54 -2.79 1.66 -4.95
N GLY A 55 -2.36 2.89 -4.69
CA GLY A 55 -2.58 4.05 -5.56
C GLY A 55 -1.90 3.91 -6.92
N ALA A 56 -0.66 3.45 -6.95
CA ALA A 56 0.05 3.18 -8.20
C ALA A 56 -0.64 2.09 -9.03
N GLN A 57 -1.09 1.00 -8.39
CA GLN A 57 -1.85 -0.07 -9.05
C GLN A 57 -3.16 0.45 -9.65
N LEU A 58 -3.89 1.30 -8.91
CA LEU A 58 -5.13 1.91 -9.39
C LEU A 58 -4.88 2.80 -10.60
N MET A 59 -3.87 3.67 -10.55
CA MET A 59 -3.49 4.57 -11.64
C MET A 59 -3.14 3.78 -12.91
N ALA A 60 -2.25 2.79 -12.80
CA ALA A 60 -1.86 1.92 -13.91
C ALA A 60 -3.08 1.20 -14.53
N ARG A 61 -3.94 0.61 -13.70
CA ARG A 61 -5.16 -0.09 -14.16
C ARG A 61 -6.14 0.85 -14.86
N SER A 62 -6.38 2.04 -14.29
CA SER A 62 -7.31 3.03 -14.86
C SER A 62 -6.89 3.56 -16.23
N ARG A 63 -5.60 3.45 -16.56
CA ARG A 63 -5.02 3.89 -17.83
C ARG A 63 -4.66 2.73 -18.77
N SER A 64 -4.89 1.49 -18.34
CA SER A 64 -4.46 0.28 -19.06
C SER A 64 -2.97 0.30 -19.44
N ASP A 65 -2.15 0.90 -18.57
CA ASP A 65 -0.71 1.09 -18.79
C ASP A 65 0.06 0.64 -17.54
N ILE A 66 0.70 -0.53 -17.64
CA ILE A 66 1.46 -1.10 -16.54
C ILE A 66 2.78 -0.35 -16.30
N SER A 67 3.34 0.31 -17.32
CA SER A 67 4.60 1.06 -17.17
C SER A 67 4.44 2.25 -16.21
N LEU A 68 3.22 2.77 -16.09
CA LEU A 68 2.88 3.81 -15.13
C LEU A 68 3.07 3.35 -13.67
N PHE A 69 2.91 2.06 -13.38
CA PHE A 69 3.18 1.53 -12.05
C PHE A 69 4.66 1.72 -11.69
N ASP A 70 5.57 1.27 -12.56
CA ASP A 70 7.01 1.37 -12.33
C ASP A 70 7.45 2.84 -12.20
N ALA A 71 6.95 3.71 -13.08
CA ALA A 71 7.22 5.15 -13.02
C ALA A 71 6.76 5.78 -11.69
N LEU A 72 5.60 5.38 -11.17
CA LEU A 72 5.08 5.87 -9.89
C LEU A 72 5.88 5.33 -8.71
N ILE A 73 6.29 4.07 -8.73
CA ILE A 73 7.15 3.48 -7.68
C ILE A 73 8.48 4.22 -7.61
N GLU A 74 9.12 4.48 -8.75
CA GLU A 74 10.36 5.29 -8.80
C GLU A 74 10.13 6.71 -8.26
N SER A 75 9.03 7.35 -8.66
CA SER A 75 8.66 8.69 -8.16
C SER A 75 8.45 8.70 -6.64
N TYR A 76 7.85 7.64 -6.08
CA TYR A 76 7.64 7.52 -4.64
C TYR A 76 8.94 7.30 -3.87
N ARG A 77 9.92 6.57 -4.43
CA ARG A 77 11.27 6.49 -3.83
C ARG A 77 11.95 7.85 -3.83
N ALA A 78 11.93 8.54 -4.97
CA ALA A 78 12.52 9.88 -5.11
C ALA A 78 11.89 10.90 -4.14
N ALA A 79 10.58 10.81 -3.90
CA ALA A 79 9.84 11.65 -2.96
C ALA A 79 9.94 11.20 -1.48
N GLY A 80 10.63 10.10 -1.18
CA GLY A 80 10.79 9.57 0.17
C GLY A 80 9.54 8.91 0.76
N LEU A 81 8.55 8.56 -0.06
CA LEU A 81 7.36 7.81 0.34
C LEU A 81 7.65 6.31 0.51
N LEU A 82 8.55 5.77 -0.32
CA LEU A 82 9.10 4.42 -0.19
C LEU A 82 10.56 4.49 0.27
N PRO A 83 11.06 3.49 1.02
CA PRO A 83 12.49 3.33 1.25
C PRO A 83 13.24 3.21 -0.09
N ALA A 84 14.45 3.76 -0.13
CA ALA A 84 15.37 3.65 -1.27
C ALA A 84 15.82 2.20 -1.47
#